data_AF-A0A784JHN3-F1
#
_entry.id   AF-A0A784JHN3-F1
#
_cell.length_a   1.000
_cell.length_b   1.000
_cell.length_c   1.000
_cell.angle_alpha   90.00
_cell.angle_beta   90.00
_cell.angle_gamma   90.00
#
_symmetry.space_group_name_H-M   'P 1'
#
loop_
_entity.id
_entity.type
_entity.pdbx_description
1 polymer ?
#
loop_
_entity_poly.entity_id
_entity_poly.type
_entity_poly.pdbx_seq_one_letter_code
_entity_poly.pdbx_strand_id
1 'polypeptide(L)'
;FVTGYYGLTQGLLSVLRLFWGNLINFMANWRALKQVLQHGDPRRVAWDKTTHDFPSVTGDTRSLRPLGQILLENQVITEEQLDTALRNRVEGLRLGGSMLMQGLISAEQLAQALAEQNGVAWESIDAWQIPSSLIAEMPASVALHYAVLPLRLENDELIVGSEDGIDPVSLAALTRKVGRKVRYVIVLRGQIVTGLRHWYARRRGHDPRAMLYNAVQHQWLTEQQTGEIWRQYVPHQFLFAEILTTLGHINRSAINVLLLRHERSSLPLGKFLVTEGVISQETLDRVLTIQRELQVSMQSLLLKAGLNTEQVAQLESENEGE
;
A
#
# COMPACT_ATOMS: atom_id res chain seq x y z
N PHE A 1 -17.01 53.00 -1.16
CA PHE A 1 -16.30 52.08 -0.26
C PHE A 1 -14.84 51.88 -0.70
N VAL A 2 -14.55 51.22 -1.82
CA VAL A 2 -13.16 50.94 -2.29
C VAL A 2 -12.34 52.21 -2.52
N THR A 3 -12.92 53.24 -3.13
CA THR A 3 -12.28 54.53 -3.38
C THR A 3 -11.77 55.23 -2.11
N GLY A 4 -12.50 55.07 -1.00
CA GLY A 4 -12.16 55.73 0.28
C GLY A 4 -10.99 55.06 1.01
N TYR A 5 -10.73 53.78 0.75
CA TYR A 5 -9.65 53.02 1.39
C TYR A 5 -8.42 52.82 0.49
N TYR A 6 -8.62 52.72 -0.82
CA TYR A 6 -7.58 52.29 -1.77
C TYR A 6 -7.30 53.30 -2.88
N GLY A 7 -7.94 54.48 -2.85
CA GLY A 7 -7.74 55.56 -3.80
C GLY A 7 -8.62 55.48 -5.06
N LEU A 8 -8.59 56.57 -5.84
CA LEU A 8 -9.42 56.78 -7.05
C LEU A 8 -9.22 55.73 -8.13
N THR A 9 -7.97 55.31 -8.38
CA THR A 9 -7.62 54.30 -9.39
C THR A 9 -8.23 52.94 -9.05
N GLN A 10 -8.12 52.50 -7.79
CA GLN A 10 -8.71 51.24 -7.32
C GLN A 10 -10.24 51.31 -7.25
N GLY A 11 -10.79 52.48 -6.94
CA GLY A 11 -12.21 52.76 -7.04
C GLY A 11 -12.77 52.54 -8.45
N LEU A 12 -12.09 53.04 -9.47
CA LEU A 12 -12.52 52.91 -10.86
C LEU A 12 -12.38 51.47 -11.38
N LEU A 13 -11.27 50.78 -11.04
CA LEU A 13 -11.07 49.37 -11.35
C LEU A 13 -12.10 48.44 -10.69
N SER A 14 -12.68 48.84 -9.55
CA SER A 14 -13.72 48.05 -8.87
C SER A 14 -14.99 47.90 -9.69
N VAL A 15 -15.34 48.91 -10.50
CA VAL A 15 -16.51 48.88 -11.39
C VAL A 15 -16.31 47.86 -12.52
N LEU A 16 -15.12 47.83 -13.12
CA LEU A 16 -14.74 46.83 -14.12
C LEU A 16 -14.73 45.42 -13.52
N ARG A 17 -14.19 45.27 -12.31
CA ARG A 17 -14.17 43.98 -11.58
C ARG A 17 -15.58 43.47 -11.29
N LEU A 18 -16.51 44.36 -10.90
CA LEU A 18 -17.92 43.99 -10.66
C LEU A 18 -18.58 43.45 -11.93
N PHE A 19 -18.37 44.12 -13.07
CA PHE A 19 -18.90 43.67 -14.35
C PHE A 19 -18.34 42.29 -14.73
N TRP A 20 -17.02 42.11 -14.60
CA TRP A 20 -16.36 40.84 -14.92
C TRP A 20 -16.81 39.70 -13.99
N GLY A 21 -16.94 39.97 -12.69
CA GLY A 21 -17.43 38.98 -11.73
C GLY A 21 -18.87 38.53 -12.02
N ASN A 22 -19.75 39.48 -12.39
CA ASN A 22 -21.11 39.15 -12.77
C ASN A 22 -21.18 38.34 -14.08
N LEU A 23 -20.31 38.62 -15.05
CA LEU A 23 -20.21 37.85 -16.29
C LEU A 23 -19.78 36.40 -16.03
N ILE A 24 -18.78 36.19 -15.17
CA ILE A 24 -18.34 34.85 -14.77
C ILE A 24 -19.49 34.09 -14.08
N ASN A 25 -20.16 34.72 -13.11
CA ASN A 25 -21.30 34.11 -12.42
C ASN A 25 -22.44 33.74 -13.38
N PHE A 26 -22.72 34.60 -14.35
CA PHE A 26 -23.72 34.34 -15.38
C PHE A 26 -23.35 33.13 -16.25
N MET A 27 -22.11 33.05 -16.72
CA MET A 27 -21.63 31.94 -17.53
C MET A 27 -21.60 30.62 -16.76
N ALA A 28 -21.27 30.65 -15.46
CA ALA A 28 -21.32 29.48 -14.59
C ALA A 28 -22.76 28.95 -14.43
N ASN A 29 -23.73 29.83 -14.18
CA ASN A 29 -25.15 29.46 -14.09
C ASN A 29 -25.68 28.91 -15.42
N TRP A 30 -25.30 29.51 -16.55
CA TRP A 30 -25.71 29.03 -17.87
C TRP A 30 -25.20 27.62 -18.14
N ARG A 31 -23.94 27.34 -17.79
CA ARG A 31 -23.32 26.01 -17.92
C ARG A 31 -24.00 24.97 -17.04
N ALA A 32 -24.29 25.31 -15.78
CA ALA A 32 -25.01 24.42 -14.86
C ALA A 32 -26.43 24.11 -15.37
N LEU A 33 -27.15 25.11 -15.87
CA LEU A 33 -28.48 24.93 -16.44
C LEU A 33 -28.44 24.00 -17.67
N LYS A 34 -27.45 24.18 -18.55
CA LYS A 34 -27.24 23.30 -19.70
C LYS A 34 -26.96 21.85 -19.30
N GLN A 35 -26.15 21.61 -18.25
CA GLN A 35 -25.87 20.27 -17.73
C GLN A 35 -27.14 19.58 -17.21
N VAL A 36 -27.98 20.29 -16.44
CA VAL A 36 -29.25 19.76 -15.94
C VAL A 36 -30.22 19.42 -17.07
N LEU A 37 -30.34 20.29 -18.07
CA LEU A 37 -31.20 20.05 -19.24
C LEU A 37 -30.75 18.84 -20.06
N GLN A 38 -29.44 18.58 -20.15
CA GLN A 38 -28.90 17.41 -20.87
C GLN A 38 -29.08 16.10 -20.10
N HIS A 39 -29.04 16.13 -18.77
CA HIS A 39 -29.05 14.91 -17.93
C HIS A 39 -30.44 14.55 -17.39
N GLY A 40 -31.45 15.42 -17.53
CA GLY A 40 -32.86 15.14 -17.26
C GLY A 40 -33.26 14.97 -15.79
N ASP A 41 -32.30 14.78 -14.87
CA ASP A 41 -32.52 14.68 -13.43
C ASP A 41 -31.53 15.56 -12.65
N PRO A 42 -31.99 16.65 -11.99
CA PRO A 42 -31.16 17.54 -11.20
C PRO A 42 -30.43 16.86 -10.04
N ARG A 43 -30.93 15.71 -9.56
CA ARG A 43 -30.35 14.97 -8.43
C ARG A 43 -29.18 14.07 -8.82
N ARG A 44 -28.93 13.90 -10.12
CA ARG A 44 -27.88 13.04 -10.67
C ARG A 44 -26.71 13.82 -11.29
N VAL A 45 -26.80 15.16 -11.34
CA VAL A 45 -25.72 15.99 -11.86
C VAL A 45 -24.64 16.13 -10.79
N ALA A 46 -23.49 15.50 -11.01
CA ALA A 46 -22.32 15.68 -10.18
C ALA A 46 -21.92 17.16 -10.21
N TRP A 47 -21.86 17.78 -9.03
CA TRP A 47 -21.46 19.18 -8.92
C TRP A 47 -20.02 19.33 -9.40
N ASP A 48 -19.83 20.08 -10.49
CA ASP A 48 -18.52 20.40 -11.07
C ASP A 48 -17.83 21.43 -10.18
N LYS A 49 -17.21 20.98 -9.08
CA LYS A 49 -16.41 21.86 -8.21
C LYS A 49 -15.19 22.25 -9.02
N THR A 50 -14.95 23.55 -9.14
CA THR A 50 -13.62 24.07 -9.47
C THR A 50 -12.60 23.38 -8.57
N THR A 51 -11.60 22.72 -9.17
CA THR A 51 -10.47 22.14 -8.42
C THR A 51 -9.82 23.26 -7.62
N HIS A 52 -10.03 23.24 -6.31
CA HIS A 52 -9.49 24.23 -5.40
C HIS A 52 -8.27 23.62 -4.72
N ASP A 53 -7.11 24.08 -5.13
CA ASP A 53 -5.87 23.85 -4.40
C ASP A 53 -5.81 24.92 -3.30
N PHE A 54 -6.11 24.52 -2.06
CA PHE A 54 -6.01 25.42 -0.91
C PHE A 54 -4.55 25.47 -0.45
N PRO A 55 -3.88 26.64 -0.41
CA PRO A 55 -2.59 26.73 0.22
C PRO A 55 -2.77 26.53 1.74
N SER A 56 -2.41 25.35 2.25
CA SER A 56 -2.37 25.07 3.67
C SER A 56 -1.17 25.78 4.31
N VAL A 57 -1.42 26.57 5.35
CA VAL A 57 -0.41 27.35 6.10
C VAL A 57 0.40 26.48 7.09
N THR A 58 0.23 25.16 7.03
CA THR A 58 1.05 24.18 7.76
C THR A 58 1.94 23.45 6.76
N GLY A 59 3.26 23.58 6.91
CA GLY A 59 4.27 23.16 5.93
C GLY A 59 4.00 21.81 5.24
N ASP A 60 4.22 21.80 3.93
CA ASP A 60 4.40 20.64 3.05
C ASP A 60 3.49 19.42 3.32
N THR A 61 2.19 19.64 3.51
CA THR A 61 1.21 18.62 3.10
C THR A 61 0.81 18.90 1.66
N ARG A 62 1.77 18.77 0.72
CA ARG A 62 1.39 18.52 -0.68
C ARG A 62 0.49 17.29 -0.63
N SER A 63 -0.80 17.45 -0.90
CA SER A 63 -1.67 16.29 -1.07
C SER A 63 -1.00 15.43 -2.15
N LEU A 64 -0.59 14.21 -1.78
CA LEU A 64 0.10 13.34 -2.70
C LEU A 64 -0.79 13.15 -3.93
N ARG A 65 -0.23 13.25 -5.13
CA ARG A 65 -0.97 12.99 -6.37
C ARG A 65 -1.67 11.63 -6.25
N PRO A 66 -2.96 11.49 -6.58
CA PRO A 66 -3.65 10.20 -6.52
C PRO A 66 -2.92 9.14 -7.36
N LEU A 67 -2.77 7.92 -6.81
CA LEU A 67 -2.07 6.83 -7.50
C LEU A 67 -2.64 6.54 -8.89
N GLY A 68 -3.98 6.56 -9.02
CA GLY A 68 -4.65 6.35 -10.30
C GLY A 68 -4.30 7.41 -11.35
N GLN A 69 -4.09 8.65 -10.94
CA GLN A 69 -3.66 9.72 -11.85
C GLN A 69 -2.23 9.48 -12.35
N ILE A 70 -1.32 9.07 -11.46
CA ILE A 70 0.07 8.74 -11.85
C ILE A 70 0.07 7.58 -12.85
N LEU A 71 -0.75 6.55 -12.62
CA LEU A 71 -0.86 5.41 -13.53
C LEU A 71 -1.45 5.80 -14.90
N LEU A 72 -2.39 6.75 -14.96
CA LEU A 72 -2.91 7.30 -16.22
C LEU A 72 -1.86 8.14 -16.96
N GLU A 73 -1.17 9.04 -16.25
CA GLU A 73 -0.12 9.91 -16.81
C GLU A 73 1.03 9.08 -17.41
N ASN A 74 1.38 7.97 -16.74
CA ASN A 74 2.40 7.03 -17.20
C ASN A 74 1.87 6.04 -18.27
N GLN A 75 0.62 6.18 -18.72
CA GLN A 75 -0.02 5.32 -19.72
C GLN A 75 -0.03 3.82 -19.34
N VAL A 76 0.02 3.53 -18.04
CA VAL A 76 -0.03 2.17 -17.51
C VAL A 76 -1.46 1.63 -17.55
N ILE A 77 -2.44 2.49 -17.31
CA ILE A 77 -3.87 2.18 -17.38
C ILE A 77 -4.61 3.22 -18.22
N THR A 78 -5.81 2.87 -18.68
CA THR A 78 -6.76 3.80 -19.30
C THR A 78 -7.77 4.36 -18.28
N GLU A 79 -8.48 5.43 -18.64
CA GLU A 79 -9.56 5.97 -17.79
C GLU A 79 -10.66 4.94 -17.51
N GLU A 80 -10.99 4.12 -18.51
CA GLU A 80 -11.97 3.04 -18.38
C GLU A 80 -11.51 1.96 -17.41
N GLN A 81 -10.23 1.58 -17.47
CA GLN A 81 -9.63 0.65 -16.52
C GLN A 81 -9.59 1.22 -15.10
N LEU A 82 -9.29 2.52 -14.96
CA LEU A 82 -9.34 3.21 -13.67
C LEU A 82 -10.75 3.23 -13.08
N ASP A 83 -11.77 3.62 -13.86
CA ASP A 83 -13.16 3.63 -13.41
C ASP A 83 -13.64 2.22 -13.04
N THR A 84 -13.28 1.21 -13.85
CA THR A 84 -13.57 -0.20 -13.56
C THR A 84 -12.92 -0.64 -12.25
N ALA A 85 -11.65 -0.33 -12.03
CA ALA A 85 -10.93 -0.67 -10.80
C ALA A 85 -11.48 0.07 -9.57
N LEU A 86 -12.00 1.29 -9.74
CA LEU A 86 -12.64 2.05 -8.67
C LEU A 86 -13.99 1.46 -8.26
N ARG A 87 -14.77 0.94 -9.22
CA ARG A 87 -16.08 0.30 -8.99
C ARG A 87 -15.95 -1.12 -8.45
N ASN A 88 -15.03 -1.89 -9.02
CA ASN A 88 -14.84 -3.30 -8.72
C ASN A 88 -13.62 -3.51 -7.83
N ARG A 89 -13.56 -2.83 -6.68
CA ARG A 89 -12.43 -3.02 -5.76
C ARG A 89 -12.47 -4.40 -5.14
N VAL A 90 -11.34 -5.10 -5.18
CA VAL A 90 -11.14 -6.32 -4.41
C VAL A 90 -11.20 -5.96 -2.93
N GLU A 91 -12.10 -6.61 -2.21
CA GLU A 91 -12.28 -6.39 -0.77
C GLU A 91 -10.98 -6.70 -0.02
N GLY A 92 -10.68 -5.91 1.01
CA GLY A 92 -9.45 -6.08 1.80
C GLY A 92 -8.18 -5.49 1.18
N LEU A 93 -8.28 -4.84 0.00
CA LEU A 93 -7.14 -4.25 -0.70
C LEU A 93 -7.32 -2.76 -0.99
N ARG A 94 -6.19 -2.04 -1.00
CA ARG A 94 -6.13 -0.67 -1.56
C ARG A 94 -6.23 -0.73 -3.08
N LEU A 95 -6.55 0.39 -3.72
CA LEU A 95 -6.75 0.48 -5.17
C LEU A 95 -5.61 -0.16 -5.98
N GLY A 96 -4.35 0.16 -5.66
CA GLY A 96 -3.19 -0.40 -6.36
C GLY A 96 -3.08 -1.92 -6.21
N GLY A 97 -3.30 -2.45 -4.99
CA GLY A 97 -3.33 -3.89 -4.75
C GLY A 97 -4.49 -4.57 -5.49
N SER A 98 -5.66 -3.95 -5.53
CA SER A 98 -6.82 -4.44 -6.30
C SER A 98 -6.52 -4.50 -7.80
N MET A 99 -5.90 -3.47 -8.37
CA MET A 99 -5.50 -3.45 -9.78
C MET A 99 -4.48 -4.54 -10.10
N LEU A 100 -3.52 -4.77 -9.19
CA LEU A 100 -2.53 -5.83 -9.34
C LEU A 100 -3.18 -7.22 -9.33
N MET A 101 -4.11 -7.49 -8.40
CA MET A 101 -4.85 -8.76 -8.35
C MET A 101 -5.73 -8.99 -9.58
N GLN A 102 -6.24 -7.92 -10.19
CA GLN A 102 -7.03 -7.99 -11.42
C GLN A 102 -6.17 -8.12 -12.68
N GLY A 103 -4.83 -8.11 -12.55
CA GLY A 103 -3.91 -8.14 -13.68
C GLY A 103 -3.90 -6.85 -14.52
N LEU A 104 -4.44 -5.74 -13.98
CA LEU A 104 -4.44 -4.45 -14.67
C LEU A 104 -3.07 -3.78 -14.65
N ILE A 105 -2.26 -4.04 -13.62
CA ILE A 105 -0.90 -3.52 -13.46
C ILE A 105 0.02 -4.62 -12.94
N SER A 106 1.32 -4.53 -13.26
CA SER A 106 2.36 -5.39 -12.70
C SER A 106 2.83 -4.91 -11.32
N ALA A 107 3.56 -5.76 -10.59
CA ALA A 107 4.16 -5.39 -9.31
C ALA A 107 5.20 -4.26 -9.45
N GLU A 108 5.95 -4.25 -10.55
CA GLU A 108 6.93 -3.22 -10.90
C GLU A 108 6.23 -1.90 -11.21
N GLN A 109 5.16 -1.92 -12.01
CA GLN A 109 4.38 -0.71 -12.34
C GLN A 109 3.75 -0.10 -11.09
N LEU A 110 3.23 -0.92 -10.18
CA LEU A 110 2.71 -0.47 -8.90
C LEU A 110 3.81 0.17 -8.04
N ALA A 111 4.96 -0.49 -7.89
CA ALA A 111 6.09 0.02 -7.12
C ALA A 111 6.62 1.34 -7.68
N GLN A 112 6.76 1.44 -9.00
CA GLN A 112 7.18 2.67 -9.68
C GLN A 112 6.20 3.83 -9.43
N ALA A 113 4.89 3.59 -9.58
CA ALA A 113 3.89 4.63 -9.36
C ALA A 113 3.83 5.09 -7.89
N LEU A 114 3.97 4.16 -6.93
CA LEU A 114 4.06 4.49 -5.51
C LEU A 114 5.33 5.27 -5.18
N ALA A 115 6.46 4.93 -5.80
CA ALA A 115 7.72 5.62 -5.59
C ALA A 115 7.66 7.06 -6.13
N GLU A 116 7.09 7.25 -7.33
CA GLU A 116 6.83 8.56 -7.90
C GLU A 116 5.87 9.38 -7.03
N GLN A 117 4.81 8.75 -6.52
CA GLN A 117 3.85 9.39 -5.62
C GLN A 117 4.55 9.96 -4.37
N ASN A 118 5.51 9.22 -3.82
CA ASN A 118 6.17 9.55 -2.56
C ASN A 118 7.52 10.30 -2.75
N GLY A 119 7.98 10.47 -4.00
CA GLY A 119 9.27 11.11 -4.28
C GLY A 119 10.48 10.30 -3.81
N VAL A 120 10.39 8.97 -3.82
CA VAL A 120 11.48 8.06 -3.44
C VAL A 120 11.85 7.11 -4.59
N ALA A 121 12.93 6.35 -4.44
CA ALA A 121 13.30 5.31 -5.41
C ALA A 121 12.49 4.03 -5.18
N TRP A 122 12.49 3.14 -6.18
CA TRP A 122 11.99 1.77 -6.05
C TRP A 122 13.02 0.75 -6.51
N GLU A 123 12.91 -0.47 -5.98
CA GLU A 123 13.75 -1.60 -6.36
C GLU A 123 13.07 -2.94 -6.07
N SER A 124 13.53 -3.99 -6.75
CA SER A 124 13.21 -5.38 -6.41
C SER A 124 14.30 -5.95 -5.51
N ILE A 125 13.90 -6.67 -4.47
CA ILE A 125 14.81 -7.26 -3.50
C ILE A 125 14.63 -8.77 -3.40
N ASP A 126 15.66 -9.44 -2.92
CA ASP A 126 15.57 -10.80 -2.39
C ASP A 126 15.79 -10.76 -0.89
N ALA A 127 14.71 -10.94 -0.10
CA ALA A 127 14.77 -10.81 1.34
C ALA A 127 15.75 -11.80 2.00
N TRP A 128 15.96 -12.98 1.40
CA TRP A 128 16.87 -14.01 1.94
C TRP A 128 18.35 -13.69 1.71
N GLN A 129 18.68 -12.74 0.83
CA GLN A 129 20.06 -12.30 0.61
C GLN A 129 20.51 -11.21 1.60
N ILE A 130 19.59 -10.72 2.44
CA ILE A 130 19.92 -9.67 3.40
C ILE A 130 20.78 -10.26 4.53
N PRO A 131 21.93 -9.66 4.85
CA PRO A 131 22.79 -10.16 5.91
C PRO A 131 22.06 -10.20 7.27
N SER A 132 22.18 -11.32 7.97
CA SER A 132 21.58 -11.50 9.31
C SER A 132 22.08 -10.47 10.33
N SER A 133 23.33 -10.00 10.17
CA SER A 133 23.89 -8.91 10.97
C SER A 133 23.10 -7.61 10.81
N LEU A 134 22.66 -7.29 9.59
CA LEU A 134 21.86 -6.10 9.32
C LEU A 134 20.43 -6.25 9.83
N ILE A 135 19.83 -7.43 9.67
CA ILE A 135 18.52 -7.76 10.24
C ILE A 135 18.53 -7.57 11.77
N ALA A 136 19.60 -7.97 12.44
CA ALA A 136 19.76 -7.82 13.89
C ALA A 136 19.84 -6.36 14.37
N GLU A 137 20.22 -5.41 13.49
CA GLU A 137 20.26 -3.98 13.82
C GLU A 137 18.85 -3.36 13.97
N MET A 138 17.82 -4.01 13.41
CA MET A 138 16.44 -3.55 13.54
C MET A 138 15.62 -4.51 14.42
N PRO A 139 15.09 -4.05 15.56
CA PRO A 139 14.22 -4.87 16.40
C PRO A 139 12.97 -5.33 15.62
N ALA A 140 12.57 -6.59 15.82
CA ALA A 140 11.39 -7.17 15.18
C ALA A 140 10.13 -6.32 15.39
N SER A 141 9.96 -5.73 16.57
CA SER A 141 8.82 -4.86 16.87
C SER A 141 8.78 -3.60 16.01
N VAL A 142 9.94 -3.03 15.68
CA VAL A 142 10.07 -1.87 14.80
C VAL A 142 9.77 -2.27 13.36
N ALA A 143 10.40 -3.34 12.86
CA ALA A 143 10.19 -3.84 11.50
C ALA A 143 8.71 -4.17 11.23
N LEU A 144 8.07 -4.89 12.15
CA LEU A 144 6.66 -5.29 12.05
C LEU A 144 5.71 -4.09 12.20
N HIS A 145 6.01 -3.14 13.08
CA HIS A 145 5.16 -1.96 13.29
C HIS A 145 5.12 -1.05 12.06
N TYR A 146 6.29 -0.77 11.47
CA TYR A 146 6.39 0.08 10.29
C TYR A 146 6.22 -0.68 8.97
N ALA A 147 6.10 -2.01 9.03
CA ALA A 147 6.08 -2.90 7.87
C ALA A 147 7.27 -2.65 6.91
N VAL A 148 8.48 -2.64 7.48
CA VAL A 148 9.73 -2.37 6.75
C VAL A 148 10.79 -3.44 6.98
N LEU A 149 11.71 -3.59 6.03
CA LEU A 149 12.86 -4.48 6.12
C LEU A 149 14.16 -3.69 5.92
N PRO A 150 15.21 -3.84 6.76
CA PRO A 150 16.49 -3.19 6.50
C PRO A 150 17.16 -3.87 5.29
N LEU A 151 17.59 -3.08 4.31
CA LEU A 151 18.13 -3.61 3.05
C LEU A 151 19.65 -3.48 2.98
N ARG A 152 20.17 -2.29 3.33
CA ARG A 152 21.60 -1.98 3.31
C ARG A 152 21.93 -0.72 4.11
N LEU A 153 23.21 -0.51 4.38
CA LEU A 153 23.76 0.72 4.94
C LEU A 153 24.53 1.48 3.85
N GLU A 154 24.24 2.75 3.70
CA GLU A 154 24.95 3.66 2.78
C GLU A 154 25.33 4.93 3.53
N ASN A 155 26.63 5.25 3.64
CA ASN A 155 27.11 6.48 4.30
C ASN A 155 26.52 6.72 5.71
N ASP A 156 26.44 5.68 6.55
CA ASP A 156 25.84 5.71 7.90
C ASP A 156 24.32 5.96 7.93
N GLU A 157 23.66 5.84 6.77
CA GLU A 157 22.22 5.89 6.61
C GLU A 157 21.66 4.49 6.32
N LEU A 158 20.66 4.08 7.10
CA LEU A 158 19.98 2.80 6.91
C LEU A 158 18.92 2.94 5.82
N ILE A 159 19.08 2.16 4.76
CA ILE A 159 18.08 2.04 3.70
C ILE A 159 17.13 0.92 4.07
N VAL A 160 15.84 1.24 4.18
CA VAL A 160 14.78 0.28 4.47
C VAL A 160 13.84 0.14 3.28
N GLY A 161 13.32 -1.07 3.07
CA GLY A 161 12.30 -1.34 2.07
C GLY A 161 10.90 -1.23 2.66
N SER A 162 9.96 -0.69 1.90
CA SER A 162 8.53 -0.63 2.23
C SER A 162 7.70 -0.92 0.99
N GLU A 163 6.55 -1.59 1.12
CA GLU A 163 5.63 -1.80 -0.01
C GLU A 163 4.68 -0.61 -0.26
N ASP A 164 4.73 0.40 0.61
CA ASP A 164 3.85 1.56 0.58
C ASP A 164 4.59 2.81 1.08
N GLY A 165 3.99 3.98 0.88
CA GLY A 165 4.51 5.24 1.38
C GLY A 165 4.58 5.28 2.91
N ILE A 166 5.71 5.75 3.44
CA ILE A 166 5.89 6.05 4.86
C ILE A 166 5.69 7.56 5.02
N ASP A 167 4.70 7.96 5.81
CA ASP A 167 4.46 9.37 6.06
C ASP A 167 5.63 9.99 6.86
N PRO A 168 5.90 11.30 6.72
CA PRO A 168 7.05 11.95 7.35
C PRO A 168 7.10 11.77 8.88
N VAL A 169 5.95 11.70 9.56
CA VAL A 169 5.88 11.54 11.01
C VAL A 169 6.31 10.12 11.40
N SER A 170 5.80 9.11 10.70
CA SER A 170 6.21 7.71 10.88
C SER A 170 7.69 7.49 10.56
N LEU A 171 8.21 8.11 9.48
CA LEU A 171 9.62 8.01 9.11
C LEU A 171 10.55 8.63 10.17
N ALA A 172 10.17 9.80 10.71
CA ALA A 172 10.90 10.43 11.80
C ALA A 172 10.85 9.62 13.11
N ALA A 173 9.73 8.95 13.38
CA ALA A 173 9.60 8.05 14.52
C ALA A 173 10.45 6.76 14.35
N LEU A 174 10.46 6.18 13.15
CA LEU A 174 11.32 5.05 12.78
C LEU A 174 12.79 5.42 12.96
N THR A 175 13.23 6.56 12.41
CA THR A 175 14.60 7.09 12.55
C THR A 175 15.03 7.17 14.02
N ARG A 176 14.18 7.74 14.89
CA ARG A 176 14.46 7.83 16.33
C ARG A 176 14.55 6.46 17.02
N LYS A 177 13.71 5.50 16.63
CA LYS A 177 13.71 4.15 17.21
C LYS A 177 14.92 3.33 16.79
N VAL A 178 15.37 3.47 15.54
CA VAL A 178 16.57 2.80 15.04
C VAL A 178 17.84 3.48 15.57
N GLY A 179 17.79 4.79 15.87
CA GLY A 179 18.91 5.52 16.45
C GLY A 179 19.96 5.99 15.43
N ARG A 180 19.64 5.95 14.13
CA ARG A 180 20.45 6.48 13.02
C ARG A 180 19.56 7.03 11.92
N LYS A 181 20.15 7.71 10.94
CA LYS A 181 19.40 8.21 9.77
C LYS A 181 18.77 7.04 9.00
N VAL A 182 17.53 7.21 8.59
CA VAL A 182 16.79 6.21 7.82
C VAL A 182 16.21 6.86 6.57
N ARG A 183 16.45 6.23 5.43
CA ARG A 183 15.72 6.47 4.18
C ARG A 183 15.00 5.20 3.78
N TYR A 184 13.93 5.36 3.02
CA TYR A 184 13.19 4.23 2.50
C TYR A 184 13.13 4.24 0.97
N VAL A 185 12.98 3.05 0.43
CA VAL A 185 12.67 2.79 -0.98
C VAL A 185 11.39 1.98 -1.06
N ILE A 186 10.63 2.17 -2.14
CA ILE A 186 9.47 1.31 -2.41
C ILE A 186 9.94 -0.01 -2.99
N VAL A 187 9.39 -1.10 -2.50
CA VAL A 187 9.72 -2.46 -2.90
C VAL A 187 8.49 -3.12 -3.51
N LEU A 188 8.71 -4.09 -4.40
CA LEU A 188 7.64 -4.82 -5.07
C LEU A 188 6.73 -5.52 -4.06
N ARG A 189 5.44 -5.57 -4.42
CA ARG A 189 4.38 -6.16 -3.61
C ARG A 189 4.75 -7.55 -3.11
N GLY A 190 4.58 -7.78 -1.81
CA GLY A 190 4.81 -9.04 -1.12
C GLY A 190 6.27 -9.36 -0.74
N GLN A 191 7.27 -8.67 -1.30
CA GLN A 191 8.68 -8.94 -0.96
C GLN A 191 9.01 -8.55 0.49
N ILE A 192 8.41 -7.48 1.01
CA ILE A 192 8.57 -7.09 2.41
C ILE A 192 7.74 -8.02 3.29
N VAL A 193 6.52 -8.37 2.90
CA VAL A 193 5.69 -9.31 3.68
C VAL A 193 6.38 -10.67 3.86
N THR A 194 6.92 -11.24 2.79
CA THR A 194 7.66 -12.51 2.83
C THR A 194 8.93 -12.38 3.66
N GLY A 195 9.70 -11.31 3.48
CA GLY A 195 10.90 -11.04 4.28
C GLY A 195 10.62 -10.85 5.77
N LEU A 196 9.57 -10.12 6.15
CA LEU A 196 9.16 -9.95 7.54
C LEU A 196 8.78 -11.28 8.18
N ARG A 197 8.11 -12.18 7.44
CA ARG A 197 7.76 -13.52 7.93
C ARG A 197 9.00 -14.39 8.10
N HIS A 198 9.94 -14.34 7.17
CA HIS A 198 11.18 -15.12 7.25
C HIS A 198 12.08 -14.65 8.41
N TRP A 199 12.33 -13.33 8.51
CA TRP A 199 13.30 -12.80 9.46
C TRP A 199 12.75 -12.50 10.87
N TYR A 200 11.50 -12.05 10.97
CA TYR A 200 10.95 -11.48 12.22
C TYR A 200 9.72 -12.20 12.78
N ALA A 201 9.23 -13.27 12.15
CA ALA A 201 8.11 -14.02 12.71
C ALA A 201 8.51 -14.72 14.02
N ARG A 202 7.70 -14.53 15.07
CA ARG A 202 7.90 -15.20 16.38
C ARG A 202 7.79 -16.72 16.30
N ARG A 203 6.99 -17.23 15.37
CA ARG A 203 6.92 -18.64 15.01
C ARG A 203 7.29 -18.72 13.55
N ARG A 204 8.45 -19.29 13.24
CA ARG A 204 8.79 -19.64 11.86
C ARG A 204 7.81 -20.72 11.43
N GLY A 205 7.00 -20.41 10.42
CA GLY A 205 6.29 -21.44 9.67
C GLY A 205 7.22 -22.05 8.64
N HIS A 206 6.69 -22.93 7.80
CA HIS A 206 7.40 -23.48 6.64
C HIS A 206 8.01 -22.36 5.79
N ASP A 207 9.31 -22.44 5.50
CA ASP A 207 9.96 -21.52 4.57
C ASP A 207 9.55 -21.89 3.13
N PRO A 208 8.76 -21.05 2.43
CA PRO A 208 8.31 -21.37 1.07
C PRO A 208 9.48 -21.50 0.09
N ARG A 209 10.63 -20.85 0.37
CA ARG A 209 11.83 -20.94 -0.46
C ARG A 209 12.54 -22.26 -0.29
N ALA A 210 12.57 -22.81 0.93
CA ALA A 210 13.14 -24.12 1.20
C ALA A 210 12.36 -25.22 0.46
N MET A 211 11.02 -25.14 0.41
CA MET A 211 10.21 -26.09 -0.38
C MET A 211 10.58 -26.08 -1.86
N LEU A 212 10.79 -24.90 -2.45
CA LEU A 212 11.20 -24.77 -3.85
C LEU A 212 12.61 -25.31 -4.07
N TYR A 213 13.54 -25.03 -3.16
CA TYR A 213 14.89 -25.57 -3.21
C TYR A 213 14.89 -27.10 -3.15
N ASN A 214 14.16 -27.70 -2.20
CA ASN A 214 14.06 -29.14 -2.05
C ASN A 214 13.39 -29.78 -3.29
N ALA A 215 12.36 -29.15 -3.86
CA ALA A 215 11.73 -29.64 -5.10
C ALA A 215 12.71 -29.69 -6.28
N VAL A 216 13.68 -28.76 -6.35
CA VAL A 216 14.76 -28.78 -7.35
C VAL A 216 15.79 -29.86 -7.02
N GLN A 217 16.17 -30.03 -5.75
CA GLN A 217 17.09 -31.11 -5.33
C GLN A 217 16.54 -32.49 -5.68
N HIS A 218 15.24 -32.71 -5.50
CA HIS A 218 14.54 -33.94 -5.89
C HIS A 218 14.30 -34.07 -7.40
N GLN A 219 14.70 -33.08 -8.21
CA GLN A 219 14.48 -33.01 -9.66
C GLN A 219 13.00 -33.03 -10.08
N TRP A 220 12.09 -32.65 -9.17
CA TRP A 220 10.66 -32.54 -9.47
C TRP A 220 10.32 -31.23 -10.20
N LEU A 221 11.11 -30.19 -9.97
CA LEU A 221 10.99 -28.90 -10.64
C LEU A 221 12.35 -28.44 -11.16
N THR A 222 12.33 -27.65 -12.23
CA THR A 222 13.49 -26.91 -12.73
C THR A 222 13.63 -25.55 -12.03
N GLU A 223 14.83 -24.96 -12.05
CA GLU A 223 15.05 -23.60 -11.54
C GLU A 223 14.11 -22.58 -12.19
N GLN A 224 13.86 -22.70 -13.49
CA GLN A 224 12.92 -21.82 -14.20
C GLN A 224 11.49 -21.93 -13.63
N GLN A 225 10.98 -23.15 -13.45
CA GLN A 225 9.66 -23.37 -12.87
C GLN A 225 9.56 -22.80 -11.45
N THR A 226 10.60 -22.98 -10.62
CA THR A 226 10.59 -22.38 -9.28
C THR A 226 10.58 -20.86 -9.31
N GLY A 227 11.30 -20.23 -10.25
CA GLY A 227 11.27 -18.78 -10.44
C GLY A 227 9.90 -18.25 -10.89
N GLU A 228 9.17 -19.01 -11.70
CA GLU A 228 7.79 -18.71 -12.09
C GLU A 228 6.82 -18.84 -10.91
N ILE A 229 6.92 -19.94 -10.15
CA ILE A 229 6.13 -20.15 -8.92
C ILE A 229 6.39 -19.02 -7.92
N TRP A 230 7.65 -18.63 -7.72
CA TRP A 230 8.01 -17.56 -6.80
C TRP A 230 7.41 -16.21 -7.22
N ARG A 231 7.47 -15.87 -8.52
CA ARG A 231 6.84 -14.65 -9.06
C ARG A 231 5.32 -14.63 -8.90
N GLN A 232 4.67 -15.80 -8.89
CA GLN A 232 3.24 -15.91 -8.60
C GLN A 232 2.95 -15.84 -7.09
N TYR A 233 3.78 -16.47 -6.27
CA TYR A 233 3.60 -16.55 -4.82
C TYR A 233 3.72 -15.20 -4.12
N VAL A 234 4.79 -14.44 -4.42
CA VAL A 234 5.19 -13.26 -3.65
C VAL A 234 4.13 -12.16 -3.66
N PRO A 235 3.60 -11.68 -4.82
CA PRO A 235 2.65 -10.57 -4.84
C PRO A 235 1.31 -10.84 -4.14
N HIS A 236 1.01 -12.11 -3.84
CA HIS A 236 -0.20 -12.56 -3.15
C HIS A 236 0.02 -12.71 -1.64
N GLN A 237 1.08 -12.13 -1.07
CA GLN A 237 1.32 -12.15 0.37
C GLN A 237 0.89 -10.83 1.01
N PHE A 238 0.06 -10.92 2.05
CA PHE A 238 -0.57 -9.76 2.69
C PHE A 238 -0.39 -9.77 4.20
N LEU A 239 -0.18 -8.59 4.79
CA LEU A 239 -0.20 -8.41 6.24
C LEU A 239 -1.63 -8.34 6.76
N PHE A 240 -1.88 -8.96 7.91
CA PHE A 240 -3.19 -8.91 8.56
C PHE A 240 -3.63 -7.46 8.85
N ALA A 241 -2.69 -6.64 9.33
CA ALA A 241 -2.94 -5.23 9.64
C ALA A 241 -3.32 -4.40 8.39
N GLU A 242 -2.81 -4.76 7.21
CA GLU A 242 -3.16 -4.09 5.96
C GLU A 242 -4.64 -4.30 5.64
N ILE A 243 -5.09 -5.56 5.60
CA ILE A 243 -6.47 -5.91 5.30
C ILE A 243 -7.42 -5.27 6.31
N LEU A 244 -7.09 -5.35 7.61
CA LEU A 244 -7.88 -4.75 8.66
C LEU A 244 -8.04 -3.23 8.49
N THR A 245 -6.98 -2.53 8.06
CA THR A 245 -7.02 -1.09 7.82
C THR A 245 -7.89 -0.76 6.59
N THR A 246 -7.82 -1.55 5.53
CA THR A 246 -8.61 -1.31 4.31
C THR A 246 -10.12 -1.50 4.51
N LEU A 247 -10.53 -2.40 5.40
CA LEU A 247 -11.93 -2.61 5.75
C LEU A 247 -12.50 -1.49 6.64
N GLY A 248 -11.68 -0.53 7.05
CA GLY A 248 -12.12 0.65 7.80
C GLY A 248 -12.39 0.39 9.28
N HIS A 249 -12.12 -0.81 9.78
CA HIS A 249 -12.29 -1.14 11.21
C HIS A 249 -11.31 -0.40 12.11
N ILE A 250 -10.11 -0.06 11.58
CA ILE A 250 -9.08 0.70 12.31
C ILE A 250 -8.42 1.68 11.33
N ASN A 251 -8.32 2.96 11.72
CA ASN A 251 -7.55 3.95 10.95
C ASN A 251 -6.02 3.67 11.07
N ARG A 252 -5.26 3.95 10.01
CA ARG A 252 -3.79 3.81 9.95
C ARG A 252 -3.04 4.43 11.15
N SER A 253 -3.51 5.56 11.68
CA SER A 253 -2.87 6.15 12.87
C SER A 253 -3.13 5.34 14.14
N ALA A 254 -4.31 4.73 14.25
CA ALA A 254 -4.70 3.93 15.40
C ALA A 254 -4.02 2.54 15.41
N ILE A 255 -3.87 1.90 14.24
CA ILE A 255 -3.19 0.60 14.15
C ILE A 255 -1.74 0.70 14.61
N ASN A 256 -1.05 1.81 14.32
CA ASN A 256 0.32 2.05 14.78
C ASN A 256 0.39 2.01 16.33
N VAL A 257 -0.48 2.76 17.02
CA VAL A 257 -0.51 2.76 18.49
C VAL A 257 -0.77 1.36 19.05
N LEU A 258 -1.64 0.59 18.40
CA LEU A 258 -1.97 -0.77 18.81
C LEU A 258 -0.83 -1.75 18.60
N LEU A 259 -0.08 -1.63 17.48
CA LEU A 259 1.12 -2.43 17.22
C LEU A 259 2.21 -2.18 18.29
N LEU A 260 2.34 -0.94 18.79
CA LEU A 260 3.26 -0.64 19.90
C LEU A 260 2.83 -1.29 21.22
N ARG A 261 1.52 -1.35 21.50
CA ARG A 261 1.02 -2.03 22.70
C ARG A 261 1.17 -3.54 22.59
N HIS A 262 0.90 -4.08 21.39
CA HIS A 262 1.02 -5.50 21.06
C HIS A 262 2.42 -6.06 21.28
N GLU A 263 3.47 -5.24 21.14
CA GLU A 263 4.86 -5.61 21.43
C GLU A 263 5.02 -6.32 22.78
N ARG A 264 4.27 -5.87 23.79
CA ARG A 264 4.30 -6.40 25.17
C ARG A 264 3.42 -7.63 25.38
N SER A 265 2.64 -8.02 24.38
CA SER A 265 1.74 -9.16 24.42
C SER A 265 2.36 -10.38 23.73
N SER A 266 2.08 -11.58 24.26
CA SER A 266 2.44 -12.85 23.62
C SER A 266 1.36 -13.37 22.65
N LEU A 267 0.17 -12.76 22.67
CA LEU A 267 -0.94 -13.16 21.82
C LEU A 267 -0.64 -12.84 20.34
N PRO A 268 -1.18 -13.60 19.37
CA PRO A 268 -1.24 -13.16 17.98
C PRO A 268 -2.00 -11.83 17.85
N LEU A 269 -1.60 -10.97 16.92
CA LEU A 269 -2.16 -9.61 16.77
C LEU A 269 -3.69 -9.61 16.71
N GLY A 270 -4.29 -10.49 15.91
CA GLY A 270 -5.75 -10.59 15.81
C GLY A 270 -6.42 -10.89 17.15
N LYS A 271 -5.91 -11.88 17.91
CA LYS A 271 -6.44 -12.21 19.25
C LYS A 271 -6.23 -11.08 20.24
N PHE A 272 -5.07 -10.43 20.21
CA PHE A 272 -4.78 -9.26 21.04
C PHE A 272 -5.81 -8.15 20.79
N LEU A 273 -6.11 -7.81 19.54
CA LEU A 273 -7.08 -6.76 19.20
C LEU A 273 -8.49 -7.09 19.68
N VAL A 274 -8.89 -8.37 19.66
CA VAL A 274 -10.18 -8.81 20.23
C VAL A 274 -10.17 -8.68 21.75
N THR A 275 -9.10 -9.12 22.43
CA THR A 275 -8.96 -9.02 23.89
C THR A 275 -8.97 -7.58 24.38
N GLU A 276 -8.34 -6.67 23.64
CA GLU A 276 -8.33 -5.23 23.96
C GLU A 276 -9.64 -4.51 23.57
N GLY A 277 -10.63 -5.24 23.03
CA GLY A 277 -11.93 -4.67 22.64
C GLY A 277 -11.87 -3.73 21.43
N VAL A 278 -10.80 -3.80 20.63
CA VAL A 278 -10.62 -2.95 19.44
C VAL A 278 -11.47 -3.47 18.28
N ILE A 279 -11.57 -4.79 18.13
CA ILE A 279 -12.37 -5.45 17.09
C ILE A 279 -13.19 -6.60 17.69
N SER A 280 -14.29 -6.97 17.05
CA SER A 280 -15.06 -8.16 17.43
C SER A 280 -14.41 -9.45 16.93
N GLN A 281 -14.76 -10.59 17.53
CA GLN A 281 -14.36 -11.91 17.02
C GLN A 281 -14.85 -12.13 15.58
N GLU A 282 -16.08 -11.72 15.27
CA GLU A 282 -16.63 -11.74 13.92
C GLU A 282 -15.77 -10.95 12.91
N THR A 283 -15.28 -9.77 13.33
CA THR A 283 -14.39 -8.96 12.50
C THR A 283 -13.06 -9.68 12.25
N LEU A 284 -12.49 -10.29 13.29
CA LEU A 284 -11.27 -11.09 13.15
C LEU A 284 -11.46 -12.24 12.16
N ASP A 285 -12.55 -13.00 12.29
CA ASP A 285 -12.84 -14.15 11.44
C ASP A 285 -13.07 -13.74 9.98
N ARG A 286 -13.73 -12.59 9.75
CA ARG A 286 -13.90 -12.01 8.41
C ARG A 286 -12.57 -11.60 7.78
N VAL A 287 -11.72 -10.88 8.52
CA VAL A 287 -10.40 -10.44 8.03
C VAL A 287 -9.51 -11.65 7.68
N LEU A 288 -9.50 -12.68 8.53
CA LEU A 288 -8.75 -13.91 8.29
C LEU A 288 -9.30 -14.69 7.08
N THR A 289 -10.60 -14.60 6.80
CA THR A 289 -11.20 -15.23 5.62
C THR A 289 -10.75 -14.52 4.35
N ILE A 290 -10.90 -13.19 4.29
CA ILE A 290 -10.43 -12.38 3.15
C ILE A 290 -8.92 -12.58 2.95
N GLN A 291 -8.13 -12.59 4.03
CA GLN A 291 -6.69 -12.83 3.94
C GLN A 291 -6.37 -14.18 3.29
N ARG A 292 -7.10 -15.24 3.63
CA ARG A 292 -6.90 -16.58 3.05
C ARG A 292 -7.34 -16.64 1.59
N GLU A 293 -8.39 -15.94 1.20
CA GLU A 293 -8.87 -15.88 -0.18
C GLU A 293 -7.89 -15.13 -1.09
N LEU A 294 -7.28 -14.07 -0.58
CA LEU A 294 -6.27 -13.28 -1.31
C LEU A 294 -4.92 -14.00 -1.37
N GLN A 295 -4.57 -14.77 -0.34
CA GLN A 295 -3.28 -15.43 -0.26
C GLN A 295 -3.24 -16.69 -1.11
N VAL A 296 -2.20 -16.76 -1.94
CA VAL A 296 -1.84 -17.98 -2.63
C VAL A 296 -0.86 -18.77 -1.76
N SER A 297 -1.20 -20.03 -1.49
CA SER A 297 -0.35 -20.93 -0.71
C SER A 297 0.70 -21.60 -1.59
N MET A 298 1.89 -21.85 -1.05
CA MET A 298 2.96 -22.52 -1.80
C MET A 298 2.53 -23.93 -2.24
N GLN A 299 1.82 -24.65 -1.37
CA GLN A 299 1.21 -25.95 -1.65
C GLN A 299 0.34 -25.91 -2.91
N SER A 300 -0.54 -24.92 -3.02
CA SER A 300 -1.44 -24.79 -4.16
C SER A 300 -0.69 -24.55 -5.47
N LEU A 301 0.43 -23.82 -5.43
CA LEU A 301 1.26 -23.56 -6.60
C LEU A 301 2.09 -24.77 -7.01
N LEU A 302 2.63 -25.51 -6.05
CA LEU A 302 3.37 -26.76 -6.31
C LEU A 302 2.46 -27.81 -6.98
N LEU A 303 1.23 -27.97 -6.48
CA LEU A 303 0.24 -28.85 -7.10
C LEU A 303 -0.10 -28.40 -8.54
N LYS A 304 -0.31 -27.10 -8.75
CA LYS A 304 -0.54 -26.53 -10.09
C LYS A 304 0.66 -26.72 -11.03
N ALA A 305 1.87 -26.75 -10.48
CA ALA A 305 3.11 -26.99 -11.23
C ALA A 305 3.33 -28.48 -11.57
N GLY A 306 2.47 -29.38 -11.11
CA GLY A 306 2.48 -30.80 -11.48
C GLY A 306 2.97 -31.76 -10.38
N LEU A 307 3.27 -31.27 -9.17
CA LEU A 307 3.58 -32.15 -8.04
C LEU A 307 2.30 -32.82 -7.53
N ASN A 308 2.42 -34.05 -7.04
CA ASN A 308 1.34 -34.74 -6.37
C ASN A 308 1.29 -34.42 -4.86
N THR A 309 0.20 -34.81 -4.19
CA THR A 309 -0.01 -34.51 -2.77
C THR A 309 1.05 -35.13 -1.86
N GLU A 310 1.58 -36.31 -2.21
CA GLU A 310 2.62 -37.00 -1.43
C GLU A 310 3.95 -36.24 -1.51
N GLN A 311 4.34 -35.79 -2.71
CA GLN A 311 5.52 -34.96 -2.93
C GLN A 311 5.42 -33.64 -2.16
N VAL A 312 4.26 -32.98 -2.19
CA VAL A 312 4.05 -31.73 -1.43
C VAL A 312 4.15 -31.98 0.08
N ALA A 313 3.50 -33.03 0.60
CA ALA A 313 3.59 -33.39 2.01
C ALA A 313 5.02 -33.76 2.43
N GLN A 314 5.80 -34.38 1.55
CA GLN A 314 7.22 -34.64 1.79
C GLN A 314 8.00 -33.32 1.94
N LEU A 315 7.82 -32.35 1.03
CA LEU A 315 8.47 -31.04 1.11
C LEU A 315 8.07 -30.26 2.37
N GLU A 316 6.83 -30.39 2.81
CA GLU A 316 6.38 -29.78 4.08
C GLU A 316 7.08 -30.39 5.28
N SER A 317 7.20 -31.72 5.33
CA SER A 317 7.86 -32.40 6.46
C SER A 317 9.37 -32.14 6.50
N GLU A 318 10.04 -32.06 5.35
CA GLU A 318 11.46 -31.67 5.25
C GLU A 318 11.69 -30.24 5.76
N ASN A 319 10.70 -29.37 5.66
CA ASN A 319 10.77 -27.96 6.06
C ASN A 319 10.37 -27.73 7.54
N GLU A 320 9.82 -28.74 8.22
CA GLU A 320 9.60 -28.70 9.69
C GLU A 320 10.84 -29.12 10.49
N GLY A 321 11.83 -29.73 9.83
CA GLY A 321 13.03 -30.29 10.46
C GLY A 321 14.22 -29.33 10.62
N GLU A 322 14.14 -28.10 10.09
CA GLU A 322 15.19 -27.06 10.13
C GLU A 322 14.84 -25.89 11.06
#